data_AF-A0A3D0WPU6-F1
#
_entry.id   AF-A0A3D0WPU6-F1
#
_cell.length_a   1.000
_cell.length_b   1.000
_cell.length_c   1.000
_cell.angle_alpha   90.00
_cell.angle_beta   90.00
_cell.angle_gamma   90.00
#
_symmetry.space_group_name_H-M   'P 1'
#
loop_
_entity.id
_entity.type
_entity.pdbx_description
1 polymer ?
#
loop_
_entity_poly.entity_id
_entity_poly.type
_entity_poly.pdbx_seq_one_letter_code
_entity_poly.pdbx_strand_id
1 'polypeptide(L)'
;FDAKRFKDQVNIWQRDYIYYDINSVTGRGSFNENFGEHIYSFQLLGDPNGAYNGISDQTGDPRYNSSFVTGPRGSTPIWTDGEFEFWVNVKLASKTAVGDGIRKKFKAKGEQLFDLDIYYPPRGSGTAFVRGVSKTKKFFLPQPMYLFSWDLEKFSETVKITIEEQDDPETITNSEKTTSTFATNFEFNASIGEKEKVGAKFGATSTESKEVFYSVVTTKNADPLGDVYIAFGHDVIISEQLVDNNLITPTGETQRPPTHYPNYQPAFNPSYISGDSYKIEVATLQLY
;
A
#
# COMPACT_ATOMS: atom_id res chain seq x y z
N PHE A 1 9.12 -9.57 14.01
CA PHE A 1 10.00 -8.75 14.89
C PHE A 1 11.46 -9.18 14.79
N ASP A 2 11.77 -10.47 14.73
CA ASP A 2 13.18 -10.94 14.63
C ASP A 2 13.97 -10.35 13.45
N ALA A 3 13.33 -10.15 12.29
CA ALA A 3 13.96 -9.47 11.16
C ALA A 3 14.49 -8.06 11.51
N LYS A 4 13.73 -7.28 12.30
CA LYS A 4 14.14 -5.95 12.79
C LYS A 4 15.33 -6.06 13.73
N ARG A 5 15.28 -7.01 14.65
CA ARG A 5 16.39 -7.28 15.58
C ARG A 5 17.68 -7.60 14.84
N PHE A 6 17.65 -8.49 13.84
CA PHE A 6 18.83 -8.81 13.04
C PHE A 6 19.31 -7.60 12.22
N LYS A 7 18.40 -6.82 11.62
CA LYS A 7 18.77 -5.56 10.94
C LYS A 7 19.53 -4.62 11.88
N ASP A 8 19.10 -4.49 13.12
CA ASP A 8 19.71 -3.57 14.09
C ASP A 8 21.05 -4.10 14.62
N GLN A 9 21.14 -5.40 14.90
CA GLN A 9 22.32 -6.01 15.52
C GLN A 9 23.45 -6.29 14.54
N VAL A 10 23.14 -6.74 13.33
CA VAL A 10 24.13 -7.21 12.34
C VAL A 10 24.10 -6.46 11.01
N ASN A 11 23.24 -5.44 10.89
CA ASN A 11 23.16 -4.55 9.72
C ASN A 11 22.89 -5.26 8.38
N ILE A 12 22.01 -6.27 8.38
CA ILE A 12 21.49 -6.94 7.18
C ILE A 12 20.14 -6.34 6.76
N TRP A 13 19.63 -6.57 5.54
CA TRP A 13 18.25 -6.15 5.25
C TRP A 13 17.25 -7.11 5.90
N GLN A 14 16.10 -6.60 6.36
CA GLN A 14 15.07 -7.45 6.97
C GLN A 14 14.61 -8.55 6.03
N ARG A 15 14.51 -8.24 4.73
CA ARG A 15 14.12 -9.20 3.69
C ARG A 15 15.20 -10.25 3.39
N ASP A 16 16.48 -10.01 3.72
CA ASP A 16 17.51 -11.07 3.67
C ASP A 16 17.16 -12.19 4.65
N TYR A 17 16.72 -11.82 5.86
CA TYR A 17 16.26 -12.79 6.85
C TYR A 17 14.93 -13.44 6.46
N ILE A 18 13.94 -12.64 6.02
CA ILE A 18 12.60 -13.16 5.73
C ILE A 18 12.59 -14.12 4.52
N TYR A 19 13.25 -13.75 3.43
CA TYR A 19 13.22 -14.52 2.17
C TYR A 19 14.35 -15.52 2.02
N TYR A 20 15.43 -15.41 2.81
CA TYR A 20 16.61 -16.27 2.67
C TYR A 20 17.15 -16.83 3.99
N ASP A 21 16.50 -16.57 5.14
CA ASP A 21 16.95 -16.95 6.48
C ASP A 21 18.41 -16.51 6.80
N ILE A 22 18.89 -15.47 6.12
CA ILE A 22 20.23 -14.93 6.36
C ILE A 22 20.16 -14.06 7.61
N ASN A 23 20.80 -14.50 8.68
CA ASN A 23 20.88 -13.82 9.98
C ASN A 23 22.27 -13.21 10.29
N SER A 24 23.20 -13.27 9.33
CA SER A 24 24.55 -12.69 9.43
C SER A 24 25.05 -12.18 8.08
N VAL A 25 26.03 -11.28 8.08
CA VAL A 25 26.54 -10.66 6.83
C VAL A 25 27.12 -11.69 5.86
N THR A 26 27.77 -12.73 6.36
CA THR A 26 28.40 -13.81 5.57
C THR A 26 27.54 -15.07 5.45
N GLY A 27 26.29 -15.03 5.92
CA GLY A 27 25.36 -16.16 5.88
C GLY A 27 24.95 -16.53 4.46
N ARG A 28 24.27 -17.66 4.31
CA ARG A 28 23.69 -18.13 3.04
C ARG A 28 22.34 -18.77 3.29
N GLY A 29 21.49 -18.78 2.27
CA GLY A 29 20.24 -19.54 2.32
C GLY A 29 19.46 -19.57 1.02
N SER A 30 18.61 -20.60 0.90
CA SER A 30 17.68 -20.79 -0.21
C SER A 30 16.53 -19.78 -0.14
N PHE A 31 15.95 -19.51 -1.31
CA PHE A 31 14.74 -18.70 -1.38
C PHE A 31 13.57 -19.39 -0.65
N ASN A 32 12.91 -18.64 0.24
CA ASN A 32 11.72 -19.07 0.94
C ASN A 32 10.46 -18.50 0.28
N GLU A 33 9.75 -19.36 -0.45
CA GLU A 33 8.52 -18.99 -1.15
C GLU A 33 7.30 -18.85 -0.22
N ASN A 34 7.42 -19.23 1.05
CA ASN A 34 6.32 -19.14 2.02
C ASN A 34 6.08 -17.71 2.49
N PHE A 35 6.71 -16.68 1.92
CA PHE A 35 6.48 -15.28 2.28
C PHE A 35 6.10 -14.44 1.07
N GLY A 36 5.29 -13.42 1.29
CA GLY A 36 4.82 -12.51 0.25
C GLY A 36 4.69 -11.07 0.74
N GLU A 37 4.92 -10.11 -0.14
CA GLU A 37 4.61 -8.70 0.08
C GLU A 37 3.09 -8.48 -0.08
N HIS A 38 2.48 -7.74 0.84
CA HIS A 38 1.04 -7.48 0.86
C HIS A 38 0.75 -6.00 1.12
N ILE A 39 -0.21 -5.41 0.41
CA ILE A 39 -0.78 -4.12 0.84
C ILE A 39 -1.67 -4.36 2.04
N TYR A 40 -1.35 -3.69 3.14
CA TYR A 40 -2.08 -3.79 4.41
C TYR A 40 -3.10 -2.66 4.57
N SER A 41 -2.71 -1.44 4.21
CA SER A 41 -3.60 -0.28 4.24
C SER A 41 -3.32 0.67 3.09
N PHE A 42 -4.32 1.50 2.79
CA PHE A 42 -4.32 2.55 1.79
C PHE A 42 -4.90 3.82 2.40
N GLN A 43 -4.33 4.98 2.07
CA GLN A 43 -4.82 6.27 2.52
C GLN A 43 -4.62 7.31 1.42
N LEU A 44 -5.68 8.02 1.05
CA LEU A 44 -5.57 9.22 0.24
C LEU A 44 -4.93 10.36 1.05
N LEU A 45 -4.10 11.16 0.40
CA LEU A 45 -3.41 12.30 1.01
C LEU A 45 -3.88 13.62 0.38
N GLY A 46 -3.27 14.72 0.81
CA GLY A 46 -3.58 16.05 0.29
C GLY A 46 -4.81 16.69 0.93
N ASP A 47 -5.39 17.69 0.23
CA ASP A 47 -6.63 18.35 0.65
C ASP A 47 -7.80 17.36 0.56
N PRO A 48 -8.58 17.14 1.65
CA PRO A 48 -9.64 16.13 1.65
C PRO A 48 -10.74 16.36 0.60
N ASN A 49 -11.09 17.61 0.30
CA ASN A 49 -12.07 17.90 -0.75
C ASN A 49 -11.47 17.70 -2.14
N GLY A 50 -10.22 18.12 -2.35
CA GLY A 50 -9.47 17.87 -3.58
C GLY A 50 -9.34 16.39 -3.88
N ALA A 51 -8.92 15.59 -2.90
CA ALA A 51 -8.80 14.14 -3.02
C ALA A 51 -10.15 13.46 -3.34
N TYR A 52 -11.24 13.86 -2.67
CA TYR A 52 -12.57 13.36 -2.97
C TYR A 52 -13.04 13.76 -4.37
N ASN A 53 -12.92 15.03 -4.74
CA ASN A 53 -13.39 15.53 -6.03
C ASN A 53 -12.62 14.91 -7.19
N GLY A 54 -11.35 14.57 -7.00
CA GLY A 54 -10.50 13.95 -8.02
C GLY A 54 -10.67 12.45 -8.19
N ILE A 55 -11.57 11.80 -7.45
CA ILE A 55 -11.93 10.38 -7.65
C ILE A 55 -13.46 10.16 -7.72
N SER A 56 -14.23 11.24 -7.62
CA SER A 56 -15.70 11.23 -7.58
C SER A 56 -16.28 12.13 -8.67
N ASP A 57 -15.55 12.30 -9.77
CA ASP A 57 -15.91 13.19 -10.87
C ASP A 57 -16.76 12.48 -11.94
N GLN A 58 -16.88 11.16 -11.90
CA GLN A 58 -17.58 10.36 -12.89
C GLN A 58 -18.98 9.91 -12.45
N THR A 59 -19.68 9.27 -13.39
CA THR A 59 -21.05 8.81 -13.20
C THR A 59 -21.05 7.41 -12.61
N GLY A 60 -21.49 7.28 -11.36
CA GLY A 60 -21.55 5.99 -10.66
C GLY A 60 -20.72 5.99 -9.38
N ASP A 61 -19.76 6.91 -9.26
CA ASP A 61 -18.90 7.02 -8.09
C ASP A 61 -19.70 7.35 -6.83
N PRO A 62 -19.26 6.86 -5.66
CA PRO A 62 -19.87 7.23 -4.39
C PRO A 62 -19.83 8.75 -4.15
N ARG A 63 -21.01 9.36 -4.01
CA ARG A 63 -21.16 10.78 -3.66
C ARG A 63 -21.78 10.94 -2.29
N TYR A 64 -21.36 11.95 -1.54
CA TYR A 64 -22.10 12.33 -0.34
C TYR A 64 -23.34 13.15 -0.71
N ASN A 65 -24.41 13.00 0.08
CA ASN A 65 -25.61 13.80 -0.02
C ASN A 65 -25.41 15.12 0.73
N SER A 66 -25.29 16.22 0.00
CA SER A 66 -25.15 17.56 0.59
C SER A 66 -26.33 17.91 1.49
N SER A 67 -27.53 17.40 1.19
CA SER A 67 -28.75 17.58 1.98
C SER A 67 -28.96 16.42 2.95
N PHE A 68 -28.05 16.24 3.92
CA PHE A 68 -28.21 15.25 4.98
C PHE A 68 -29.33 15.63 5.97
N VAL A 69 -30.50 15.02 5.83
CA VAL A 69 -31.64 15.30 6.72
C VAL A 69 -31.58 14.42 7.95
N THR A 70 -31.10 14.93 9.08
CA THR A 70 -31.40 14.35 10.40
C THR A 70 -32.48 15.19 11.07
N GLY A 71 -33.71 14.68 11.10
CA GLY A 71 -34.84 15.36 11.72
C GLY A 71 -36.00 14.41 12.05
N PRO A 72 -37.14 14.91 12.56
CA PRO A 72 -38.27 14.09 13.01
C PRO A 72 -38.89 13.18 11.92
N ARG A 73 -38.52 13.37 10.65
CA ARG A 73 -39.04 12.65 9.47
C ARG A 73 -38.14 11.51 8.98
N GLY A 74 -37.05 11.20 9.68
CA GLY A 74 -36.11 10.12 9.33
C GLY A 74 -34.74 10.63 8.87
N SER A 75 -33.79 9.70 8.71
CA SER A 75 -32.43 9.95 8.22
C SER A 75 -32.33 9.58 6.74
N THR A 76 -31.81 10.46 5.89
CA THR A 76 -31.33 10.06 4.56
C THR A 76 -29.96 9.40 4.67
N PRO A 77 -29.62 8.42 3.80
CA PRO A 77 -28.25 7.94 3.68
C PRO A 77 -27.30 9.10 3.35
N ILE A 78 -26.18 9.15 4.06
CA ILE A 78 -25.16 10.19 3.90
C ILE A 78 -24.37 10.00 2.59
N TRP A 79 -24.12 8.75 2.22
CA TRP A 79 -23.44 8.38 0.97
C TRP A 79 -24.46 7.74 0.02
N THR A 80 -24.26 7.93 -1.29
CA THR A 80 -24.93 7.10 -2.30
C THR A 80 -24.45 5.66 -2.20
N ASP A 81 -25.23 4.74 -2.75
CA ASP A 81 -24.78 3.36 -2.95
C ASP A 81 -23.57 3.33 -3.91
N GLY A 82 -22.75 2.27 -3.80
CA GLY A 82 -21.55 2.08 -4.62
C GLY A 82 -20.26 2.02 -3.81
N GLU A 83 -19.15 1.75 -4.50
CA GLU A 83 -17.80 1.69 -3.96
C GLU A 83 -16.83 2.27 -4.97
N PHE A 84 -15.81 2.99 -4.51
CA PHE A 84 -14.66 3.35 -5.34
C PHE A 84 -13.88 2.07 -5.64
N GLU A 85 -13.37 1.96 -6.86
CA GLU A 85 -12.68 0.77 -7.34
C GLU A 85 -11.22 1.13 -7.65
N PHE A 86 -10.25 0.51 -6.99
CA PHE A 86 -8.84 0.85 -7.18
C PHE A 86 -8.07 -0.30 -7.81
N TRP A 87 -7.43 -0.04 -8.94
CA TRP A 87 -6.46 -0.96 -9.53
C TRP A 87 -5.07 -0.73 -8.94
N VAL A 88 -4.44 -1.83 -8.53
CA VAL A 88 -3.05 -1.89 -8.07
C VAL A 88 -2.26 -2.60 -9.15
N ASN A 89 -1.39 -1.84 -9.82
CA ASN A 89 -0.51 -2.31 -10.87
C ASN A 89 0.92 -2.44 -10.33
N VAL A 90 1.44 -3.65 -10.24
CA VAL A 90 2.78 -3.95 -9.73
C VAL A 90 3.72 -4.30 -10.87
N LYS A 91 4.82 -3.57 -10.95
CA LYS A 91 5.88 -3.72 -11.96
C LYS A 91 7.15 -4.19 -11.25
N LEU A 92 7.39 -5.50 -11.30
CA LEU A 92 8.56 -6.17 -10.74
C LEU A 92 9.45 -6.66 -11.89
N ALA A 93 10.65 -6.10 -12.02
CA ALA A 93 11.53 -6.41 -13.15
C ALA A 93 12.05 -7.83 -13.04
N SER A 94 12.03 -8.58 -14.14
CA SER A 94 12.60 -9.94 -14.23
C SER A 94 13.88 -9.95 -15.07
N LYS A 95 14.85 -10.79 -14.70
CA LYS A 95 16.12 -10.95 -15.43
C LYS A 95 15.98 -11.56 -16.82
N THR A 96 14.97 -12.40 -17.04
CA THR A 96 14.91 -13.34 -18.19
C THR A 96 13.64 -13.24 -19.03
N ALA A 97 12.61 -12.53 -18.58
CA ALA A 97 11.35 -12.39 -19.29
C ALA A 97 10.85 -10.95 -19.26
N VAL A 98 10.13 -10.55 -20.31
CA VAL A 98 9.19 -9.42 -20.23
C VAL A 98 8.11 -9.87 -19.24
N GLY A 99 8.06 -9.25 -18.07
CA GLY A 99 7.09 -9.60 -17.05
C GLY A 99 5.70 -9.06 -17.43
N ASP A 100 4.69 -9.91 -17.39
CA ASP A 100 3.32 -9.44 -17.24
C ASP A 100 3.22 -8.76 -15.87
N GLY A 101 2.83 -7.49 -15.85
CA GLY A 101 2.58 -6.78 -14.60
C GLY A 101 1.51 -7.50 -13.78
N ILE A 102 1.61 -7.45 -12.45
CA ILE A 102 0.58 -8.00 -11.58
C ILE A 102 -0.48 -6.93 -11.40
N ARG A 103 -1.72 -7.21 -11.81
CA ARG A 103 -2.85 -6.29 -11.68
C ARG A 103 -3.90 -6.85 -10.72
N LYS A 104 -4.18 -6.12 -9.64
CA LYS A 104 -5.17 -6.50 -8.61
C LYS A 104 -6.12 -5.36 -8.34
N LYS A 105 -7.29 -5.67 -7.76
CA LYS A 105 -8.31 -4.67 -7.42
C LYS A 105 -8.72 -4.76 -5.96
N PHE A 106 -8.96 -3.62 -5.33
CA PHE A 106 -9.73 -3.52 -4.10
C PHE A 106 -10.84 -2.47 -4.26
N LYS A 107 -11.81 -2.53 -3.34
CA LYS A 107 -12.92 -1.59 -3.30
C LYS A 107 -13.02 -0.93 -1.94
N ALA A 108 -13.50 0.30 -1.90
CA ALA A 108 -13.75 1.01 -0.66
C ALA A 108 -14.98 1.91 -0.77
N LYS A 109 -15.82 1.92 0.27
CA LYS A 109 -16.94 2.86 0.38
C LYS A 109 -16.44 4.26 0.73
N GLY A 110 -17.20 5.29 0.35
CA GLY A 110 -16.89 6.67 0.72
C GLY A 110 -16.70 6.88 2.23
N GLU A 111 -17.53 6.26 3.07
CA GLU A 111 -17.41 6.33 4.54
C GLU A 111 -16.13 5.67 5.11
N GLN A 112 -15.49 4.78 4.35
CA GLN A 112 -14.24 4.13 4.73
C GLN A 112 -13.02 5.00 4.37
N LEU A 113 -13.15 5.83 3.34
CA LEU A 113 -12.08 6.72 2.86
C LEU A 113 -12.16 8.14 3.41
N PHE A 114 -13.34 8.60 3.82
CA PHE A 114 -13.58 10.00 4.13
C PHE A 114 -14.43 10.20 5.39
N ASP A 115 -14.06 11.18 6.21
CA ASP A 115 -14.96 11.78 7.20
C ASP A 115 -15.55 13.07 6.60
N LEU A 116 -16.82 13.33 6.89
CA LEU A 116 -17.53 14.50 6.35
C LEU A 116 -17.54 15.66 7.35
N ASP A 117 -17.54 16.89 6.83
CA ASP A 117 -17.86 18.09 7.60
C ASP A 117 -19.37 18.30 7.61
N ILE A 118 -20.00 18.10 8.77
CA ILE A 118 -21.46 18.25 8.93
C ILE A 118 -21.76 19.50 9.74
N TYR A 119 -22.53 20.41 9.13
CA TYR A 119 -23.09 21.54 9.85
C TYR A 119 -24.36 21.12 10.60
N TYR A 120 -24.36 21.34 11.90
CA TYR A 120 -25.54 21.19 12.75
C TYR A 120 -26.07 22.57 13.14
N PRO A 121 -27.29 22.93 12.72
CA PRO A 121 -27.85 24.21 13.12
C PRO A 121 -28.24 24.23 14.61
N PRO A 122 -28.40 25.42 15.21
CA PRO A 122 -28.88 25.57 16.58
C PRO A 122 -30.22 24.85 16.82
N ARG A 123 -30.43 24.37 18.05
CA ARG A 123 -31.68 23.66 18.43
C ARG A 123 -32.92 24.48 18.07
N GLY A 124 -33.80 23.90 17.25
CA GLY A 124 -35.07 24.50 16.85
C GLY A 124 -35.04 25.27 15.52
N SER A 125 -33.90 25.37 14.85
CA SER A 125 -33.79 25.99 13.53
C SER A 125 -33.19 25.03 12.51
N GLY A 126 -33.93 24.69 11.45
CA GLY A 126 -33.38 24.07 10.24
C GLY A 126 -32.95 22.60 10.32
N THR A 127 -32.33 22.14 9.23
CA THR A 127 -31.87 20.77 9.00
C THR A 127 -30.34 20.76 8.95
N ALA A 128 -29.70 19.70 9.46
CA ALA A 128 -28.27 19.50 9.24
C ALA A 128 -27.95 19.39 7.74
N PHE A 129 -26.71 19.64 7.34
CA PHE A 129 -26.27 19.42 5.97
C PHE A 129 -24.76 19.19 5.91
N VAL A 130 -24.31 18.48 4.87
CA VAL A 130 -22.89 18.21 4.63
C VAL A 130 -22.29 19.40 3.88
N ARG A 131 -21.19 19.93 4.40
CA ARG A 131 -20.44 21.04 3.78
C ARG A 131 -19.32 20.57 2.87
N GLY A 132 -18.87 19.33 3.05
CA GLY A 132 -17.80 18.72 2.26
C GLY A 132 -17.14 17.59 3.03
N VAL A 133 -15.92 17.26 2.62
CA VAL A 133 -15.06 16.28 3.28
C VAL A 133 -14.14 17.01 4.26
N SER A 134 -14.05 16.51 5.49
CA SER A 134 -13.20 17.07 6.54
C SER A 134 -11.85 16.38 6.64
N LYS A 135 -11.77 15.09 6.29
CA LYS A 135 -10.56 14.28 6.46
C LYS A 135 -10.53 13.06 5.54
N THR A 136 -9.34 12.69 5.06
CA THR A 136 -9.07 11.38 4.46
C THR A 136 -8.67 10.36 5.53
N LYS A 137 -9.17 9.14 5.38
CA LYS A 137 -9.01 8.07 6.36
C LYS A 137 -8.01 7.05 5.86
N LYS A 138 -7.33 6.44 6.83
CA LYS A 138 -6.57 5.23 6.59
C LYS A 138 -7.52 4.06 6.49
N PHE A 139 -7.61 3.47 5.31
CA PHE A 139 -8.43 2.32 5.00
C PHE A 139 -7.60 1.04 5.13
N PHE A 140 -8.00 0.17 6.05
CA PHE A 140 -7.44 -1.18 6.18
C PHE A 140 -8.17 -2.11 5.23
N LEU A 141 -7.41 -2.82 4.40
CA LEU A 141 -8.02 -3.81 3.53
C LEU A 141 -8.62 -4.93 4.41
N PRO A 142 -9.84 -5.43 4.11
CA PRO A 142 -10.45 -6.51 4.88
C PRO A 142 -9.57 -7.75 5.01
N GLN A 143 -8.76 -8.02 3.98
CA GLN A 143 -7.66 -8.97 4.00
C GLN A 143 -6.45 -8.30 3.33
N PRO A 144 -5.23 -8.44 3.88
CA PRO A 144 -4.02 -7.93 3.23
C PRO A 144 -3.92 -8.47 1.80
N MET A 145 -3.73 -7.57 0.84
CA MET A 145 -3.68 -7.94 -0.57
C MET A 145 -2.28 -8.45 -0.92
N TYR A 146 -2.12 -9.76 -1.08
CA TYR A 146 -0.89 -10.36 -1.61
C TYR A 146 -0.51 -9.70 -2.94
N LEU A 147 0.77 -9.38 -3.14
CA LEU A 147 1.29 -8.86 -4.39
C LEU A 147 2.19 -9.90 -5.06
N PHE A 148 3.33 -10.23 -4.45
CA PHE A 148 4.34 -11.14 -4.98
C PHE A 148 5.28 -11.66 -3.87
N SER A 149 6.06 -12.69 -4.17
CA SER A 149 7.20 -13.14 -3.36
C SER A 149 8.51 -12.66 -3.99
N TRP A 150 9.42 -12.13 -3.17
CA TRP A 150 10.58 -11.37 -3.65
C TRP A 150 11.83 -12.23 -3.85
N ASP A 151 11.85 -13.01 -4.92
CA ASP A 151 13.05 -13.77 -5.32
C ASP A 151 14.07 -12.85 -6.04
N LEU A 152 15.06 -12.34 -5.29
CA LEU A 152 16.18 -11.54 -5.80
C LEU A 152 17.08 -12.28 -6.82
N GLU A 153 17.00 -13.61 -6.95
CA GLU A 153 17.71 -14.29 -8.03
C GLU A 153 17.07 -13.92 -9.37
N LYS A 154 15.74 -13.84 -9.41
CA LYS A 154 14.94 -13.64 -10.62
C LYS A 154 14.54 -12.19 -10.82
N PHE A 155 14.29 -11.46 -9.75
CA PHE A 155 13.68 -10.14 -9.77
C PHE A 155 14.62 -9.03 -9.31
N SER A 156 14.28 -7.80 -9.69
CA SER A 156 15.01 -6.59 -9.31
C SER A 156 14.93 -6.30 -7.82
N GLU A 157 15.89 -5.50 -7.33
CA GLU A 157 15.87 -4.96 -5.96
C GLU A 157 14.69 -4.01 -5.71
N THR A 158 14.16 -3.37 -6.75
CA THR A 158 13.10 -2.38 -6.63
C THR A 158 11.85 -2.82 -7.39
N VAL A 159 10.68 -2.58 -6.79
CA VAL A 159 9.36 -2.74 -7.41
C VAL A 159 8.67 -1.38 -7.50
N LYS A 160 7.95 -1.15 -8.60
CA LYS A 160 7.07 0.01 -8.78
C LYS A 160 5.63 -0.43 -8.61
N ILE A 161 4.87 0.28 -7.79
CA ILE A 161 3.43 0.11 -7.60
C ILE A 161 2.74 1.37 -8.08
N THR A 162 1.78 1.23 -8.99
CA THR A 162 0.90 2.31 -9.44
C THR A 162 -0.51 2.01 -8.96
N ILE A 163 -1.19 3.01 -8.40
CA ILE A 163 -2.61 2.92 -8.05
C ILE A 163 -3.39 3.91 -8.92
N GLU A 164 -4.50 3.47 -9.47
CA GLU A 164 -5.46 4.26 -10.23
C GLU A 164 -6.87 3.96 -9.72
N GLU A 165 -7.74 4.97 -9.71
CA GLU A 165 -9.17 4.79 -9.51
C GLU A 165 -9.82 4.38 -10.84
N GLN A 166 -10.77 3.45 -10.78
CA GLN A 166 -11.40 2.85 -11.95
C GLN A 166 -12.73 3.53 -12.28
N ASP A 167 -12.69 4.14 -13.46
CA ASP A 167 -13.79 4.88 -14.06
C ASP A 167 -14.55 4.11 -15.16
N ASP A 168 -13.82 3.60 -16.17
CA ASP A 168 -14.36 2.81 -17.28
C ASP A 168 -13.77 1.38 -17.25
N PRO A 169 -14.58 0.31 -17.43
CA PRO A 169 -14.04 -1.05 -17.54
C PRO A 169 -13.17 -1.30 -18.78
N GLU A 170 -13.20 -0.45 -19.81
CA GLU A 170 -12.36 -0.60 -21.01
C GLU A 170 -10.87 -0.39 -20.66
N THR A 171 -9.99 -1.27 -21.15
CA THR A 171 -8.54 -1.22 -20.85
C THR A 171 -7.70 -0.83 -22.06
N ILE A 172 -6.61 -0.11 -21.81
CA ILE A 172 -5.58 0.23 -22.79
C ILE A 172 -4.26 -0.41 -22.35
N THR A 173 -3.55 -1.02 -23.29
CA THR A 173 -2.23 -1.63 -23.03
C THR A 173 -1.12 -0.78 -23.64
N ASN A 174 -0.15 -0.39 -22.82
CA ASN A 174 1.04 0.36 -23.19
C ASN A 174 2.32 -0.43 -22.82
N SER A 175 3.47 0.00 -23.34
CA SER A 175 4.77 -0.52 -22.94
C SER A 175 5.60 0.54 -22.22
N GLU A 176 6.18 0.19 -21.07
CA GLU A 176 7.08 1.05 -20.30
C GLU A 176 8.47 0.42 -20.23
N LYS A 177 9.51 1.24 -20.39
CA LYS A 177 10.92 0.82 -20.29
C LYS A 177 11.53 1.37 -19.02
N THR A 178 12.24 0.55 -18.25
CA THR A 178 12.98 0.99 -17.06
C THR A 178 14.33 0.31 -16.94
N THR A 179 15.29 0.97 -16.31
CA THR A 179 16.57 0.35 -15.92
C THR A 179 16.46 -0.19 -14.50
N SER A 180 16.70 -1.48 -14.31
CA SER A 180 16.57 -2.16 -13.03
C SER A 180 17.89 -2.82 -12.60
N THR A 181 18.14 -2.81 -11.29
CA THR A 181 19.31 -3.42 -10.68
C THR A 181 18.98 -4.80 -10.11
N PHE A 182 19.89 -5.74 -10.34
CA PHE A 182 19.75 -7.14 -9.98
C PHE A 182 20.94 -7.63 -9.15
N ALA A 183 20.64 -8.48 -8.16
CA ALA A 183 21.63 -9.14 -7.34
C ALA A 183 22.35 -10.26 -8.12
N THR A 184 23.66 -10.43 -7.87
CA THR A 184 24.50 -11.45 -8.51
C THR A 184 25.10 -12.45 -7.54
N ASN A 185 24.88 -12.25 -6.23
CA ASN A 185 25.46 -13.06 -5.16
C ASN A 185 24.69 -14.38 -4.95
N PHE A 186 24.55 -15.17 -6.00
CA PHE A 186 23.89 -16.48 -5.96
C PHE A 186 24.83 -17.58 -6.44
N GLU A 187 24.95 -18.64 -5.66
CA GLU A 187 25.80 -19.79 -5.96
C GLU A 187 25.01 -21.08 -5.88
N PHE A 188 25.35 -22.05 -6.74
CA PHE A 188 24.75 -23.37 -6.70
C PHE A 188 25.32 -24.19 -5.52
N ASN A 189 24.44 -24.73 -4.69
CA ASN A 189 24.78 -25.64 -3.61
C ASN A 189 24.47 -27.08 -4.02
N ALA A 190 25.51 -27.84 -4.36
CA ALA A 190 25.38 -29.22 -4.82
C ALA A 190 24.80 -30.18 -3.76
N SER A 191 24.88 -29.85 -2.47
CA SER A 191 24.37 -30.70 -1.39
C SER A 191 22.85 -30.69 -1.30
N ILE A 192 22.20 -29.58 -1.67
CA ILE A 192 20.74 -29.44 -1.67
C ILE A 192 20.15 -29.38 -3.09
N GLY A 193 20.98 -29.23 -4.12
CA GLY A 193 20.55 -29.21 -5.51
C GLY A 193 19.90 -27.89 -5.95
N GLU A 194 20.07 -26.82 -5.16
CA GLU A 194 19.45 -25.51 -5.36
C GLU A 194 20.48 -24.39 -5.36
N LYS A 195 20.10 -23.22 -5.87
CA LYS A 195 20.89 -22.00 -5.71
C LYS A 195 20.55 -21.30 -4.42
N GLU A 196 21.57 -20.79 -3.75
CA GLU A 196 21.43 -20.02 -2.53
C GLU A 196 21.96 -18.61 -2.72
N LYS A 197 21.35 -17.67 -2.00
CA LYS A 197 21.91 -16.33 -1.83
C LYS A 197 23.12 -16.42 -0.91
N VAL A 198 24.23 -15.80 -1.29
CA VAL A 198 25.50 -15.79 -0.54
C VAL A 198 25.79 -14.39 -0.01
N GLY A 199 25.70 -14.24 1.30
CA GLY A 199 25.86 -12.98 2.01
C GLY A 199 24.59 -12.11 2.00
N ALA A 200 24.45 -11.30 3.05
CA ALA A 200 23.38 -10.32 3.16
C ALA A 200 23.55 -9.20 2.12
N LYS A 201 22.46 -8.49 1.81
CA LYS A 201 22.42 -7.44 0.79
C LYS A 201 22.90 -7.97 -0.56
N PHE A 202 23.86 -7.29 -1.19
CA PHE A 202 24.50 -7.77 -2.42
C PHE A 202 25.75 -8.62 -2.17
N GLY A 203 26.04 -9.00 -0.91
CA GLY A 203 27.26 -9.73 -0.57
C GLY A 203 28.51 -8.90 -0.86
N ALA A 204 29.58 -9.55 -1.30
CA ALA A 204 30.81 -8.91 -1.76
C ALA A 204 30.87 -8.72 -3.29
N THR A 205 29.81 -9.09 -4.02
CA THR A 205 29.80 -9.10 -5.50
C THR A 205 29.15 -7.84 -6.07
N SER A 206 29.42 -7.57 -7.35
CA SER A 206 28.86 -6.44 -8.09
C SER A 206 27.39 -6.67 -8.46
N THR A 207 26.55 -5.65 -8.44
CA THR A 207 25.20 -5.73 -9.03
C THR A 207 25.26 -5.70 -10.57
N GLU A 208 24.20 -6.18 -11.22
CA GLU A 208 24.00 -6.02 -12.67
C GLU A 208 22.82 -5.08 -12.93
N SER A 209 22.92 -4.18 -13.91
CA SER A 209 21.80 -3.34 -14.34
C SER A 209 21.35 -3.74 -15.74
N LYS A 210 20.04 -3.91 -15.94
CA LYS A 210 19.44 -4.19 -17.25
C LYS A 210 18.26 -3.27 -17.53
N GLU A 211 18.08 -2.96 -18.80
CA GLU A 211 16.84 -2.36 -19.28
C GLU A 211 15.78 -3.45 -19.43
N VAL A 212 14.62 -3.21 -18.83
CA VAL A 212 13.49 -4.13 -18.79
C VAL A 212 12.25 -3.42 -19.32
N PHE A 213 11.42 -4.15 -20.05
CA PHE A 213 10.15 -3.67 -20.57
C PHE A 213 8.99 -4.29 -19.78
N TYR A 214 7.96 -3.51 -19.52
CA TYR A 214 6.70 -3.94 -18.91
C TYR A 214 5.54 -3.71 -19.85
N SER A 215 4.60 -4.64 -19.86
CA SER A 215 3.24 -4.37 -20.33
C SER A 215 2.47 -3.65 -19.22
N VAL A 216 1.89 -2.49 -19.54
CA VAL A 216 1.11 -1.67 -18.61
C VAL A 216 -0.32 -1.66 -19.09
N VAL A 217 -1.23 -2.19 -18.28
CA VAL A 217 -2.67 -2.14 -18.54
C VAL A 217 -3.27 -1.06 -17.65
N THR A 218 -3.85 -0.03 -18.25
CA THR A 218 -4.61 1.02 -17.55
C THR A 218 -6.06 0.93 -17.97
N THR A 219 -6.99 1.34 -17.10
CA THR A 219 -8.37 1.59 -17.53
C THR A 219 -8.46 2.92 -18.27
N LYS A 220 -9.37 2.99 -19.24
CA LYS A 220 -9.63 4.22 -19.99
C LYS A 220 -10.27 5.23 -19.06
N ASN A 221 -9.89 6.51 -19.22
CA ASN A 221 -10.34 7.61 -18.37
C ASN A 221 -10.08 7.41 -16.87
N ALA A 222 -9.25 6.44 -16.48
CA ALA A 222 -8.90 6.21 -15.08
C ALA A 222 -8.17 7.43 -14.51
N ASP A 223 -8.44 7.76 -13.25
CA ASP A 223 -7.68 8.75 -12.50
C ASP A 223 -6.40 8.15 -11.89
N PRO A 224 -5.20 8.44 -12.44
CA PRO A 224 -3.95 7.93 -11.90
C PRO A 224 -3.62 8.64 -10.59
N LEU A 225 -3.55 7.89 -9.49
CA LEU A 225 -3.14 8.44 -8.19
C LEU A 225 -1.61 8.54 -8.08
N GLY A 226 -0.86 7.78 -8.89
CA GLY A 226 0.58 7.88 -9.02
C GLY A 226 1.35 6.63 -8.61
N ASP A 227 2.66 6.78 -8.50
CA ASP A 227 3.63 5.70 -8.32
C ASP A 227 4.29 5.70 -6.94
N VAL A 228 4.53 4.52 -6.38
CA VAL A 228 5.39 4.28 -5.22
C VAL A 228 6.47 3.27 -5.59
N TYR A 229 7.69 3.49 -5.09
CA TYR A 229 8.82 2.59 -5.26
C TYR A 229 9.16 1.92 -3.93
N ILE A 230 9.21 0.60 -3.93
CA ILE A 230 9.61 -0.19 -2.77
C ILE A 230 10.91 -0.89 -3.14
N ALA A 231 11.94 -0.75 -2.31
CA ALA A 231 13.21 -1.47 -2.47
C ALA A 231 13.28 -2.62 -1.46
N PHE A 232 13.95 -3.70 -1.86
CA PHE A 232 14.16 -4.88 -1.02
C PHE A 232 14.84 -4.51 0.29
N GLY A 233 15.79 -3.57 0.23
CA GLY A 233 16.52 -3.05 1.38
C GLY A 233 15.76 -2.10 2.30
N HIS A 234 14.54 -1.67 1.94
CA HIS A 234 13.70 -0.90 2.85
C HIS A 234 13.28 -1.76 4.05
N ASP A 235 13.28 -1.18 5.25
CA ASP A 235 12.76 -1.87 6.43
C ASP A 235 11.28 -2.23 6.22
N VAL A 236 10.86 -3.41 6.69
CA VAL A 236 9.44 -3.82 6.68
C VAL A 236 8.76 -3.27 7.93
N ILE A 237 9.37 -3.52 9.09
CA ILE A 237 8.95 -3.00 10.40
C ILE A 237 10.00 -2.03 10.90
N ILE A 238 9.61 -0.82 11.32
CA ILE A 238 10.51 0.22 11.82
C ILE A 238 10.65 0.24 13.35
N SER A 239 9.73 -0.40 14.08
CA SER A 239 9.75 -0.48 15.54
C SER A 239 9.23 -1.82 16.03
N GLU A 240 9.83 -2.33 17.11
CA GLU A 240 9.31 -3.51 17.83
C GLU A 240 8.05 -3.19 18.65
N GLN A 241 7.75 -1.91 18.85
CA GLN A 241 6.53 -1.47 19.50
C GLN A 241 5.37 -1.44 18.50
N LEU A 242 4.21 -1.91 18.94
CA LEU A 242 2.97 -1.73 18.19
C LEU A 242 2.54 -0.26 18.25
N VAL A 243 2.04 0.24 17.12
CA VAL A 243 1.49 1.58 16.98
C VAL A 243 -0.01 1.51 17.14
N ASP A 244 -0.56 2.45 17.89
CA ASP A 244 -2.00 2.62 17.99
C ASP A 244 -2.52 3.53 16.86
N ASN A 245 -3.40 2.97 16.03
CA ASN A 245 -4.01 3.68 14.91
C ASN A 245 -5.05 4.72 15.33
N ASN A 246 -5.55 4.67 16.57
CA ASN A 246 -6.63 5.54 17.06
C ASN A 246 -6.14 6.82 17.75
N LEU A 247 -4.86 7.17 17.61
CA LEU A 247 -4.33 8.44 18.13
C LEU A 247 -4.91 9.63 17.34
N ILE A 248 -6.10 10.06 17.76
CA ILE A 248 -6.64 11.38 17.50
C ILE A 248 -5.76 12.34 18.29
N THR A 249 -4.96 13.17 17.63
CA THR A 249 -4.40 14.37 18.28
C THR A 249 -5.59 15.23 18.72
N PRO A 250 -5.80 15.48 20.02
CA PRO A 250 -6.94 16.29 20.46
C PRO A 250 -6.68 17.74 20.05
N THR A 251 -7.30 18.19 18.96
CA THR A 251 -7.44 19.63 18.69
C THR A 251 -8.80 20.07 19.17
N GLY A 252 -8.82 20.74 20.33
CA GLY A 252 -9.98 21.50 20.81
C GLY A 252 -10.61 20.92 22.07
N GLU A 253 -10.68 21.77 23.09
CA GLU A 253 -11.29 21.49 24.38
C GLU A 253 -12.79 21.16 24.25
N THR A 254 -13.27 20.29 25.16
CA THR A 254 -14.68 19.95 25.44
C THR A 254 -15.43 19.04 24.45
N GLN A 255 -14.98 17.80 24.30
CA GLN A 255 -15.90 16.67 24.13
C GLN A 255 -15.45 15.51 25.05
N ARG A 256 -16.41 14.76 25.61
CA ARG A 256 -16.12 13.53 26.37
C ARG A 256 -15.18 12.67 25.52
N PRO A 257 -14.07 12.14 26.08
CA PRO A 257 -13.17 11.31 25.30
C PRO A 257 -13.99 10.15 24.73
N PRO A 258 -13.98 9.91 23.41
CA PRO A 258 -14.54 8.68 22.88
C PRO A 258 -13.87 7.53 23.63
N THR A 259 -14.61 6.47 23.94
CA THR A 259 -14.04 5.24 24.52
C THR A 259 -12.92 4.78 23.59
N HIS A 260 -11.68 5.03 24.02
CA HIS A 260 -10.49 4.73 23.27
C HIS A 260 -10.21 3.24 23.42
N TYR A 261 -10.53 2.48 22.37
CA TYR A 261 -10.07 1.10 22.23
C TYR A 261 -8.80 1.16 21.38
N PRO A 262 -7.61 0.96 21.97
CA PRO A 262 -6.38 1.02 21.20
C PRO A 262 -6.40 -0.10 20.16
N ASN A 263 -6.07 0.25 18.91
CA ASN A 263 -5.92 -0.73 17.84
C ASN A 263 -4.44 -0.83 17.47
N TYR A 264 -3.76 -1.76 18.12
CA TYR A 264 -2.32 -1.97 18.02
C TYR A 264 -1.97 -2.74 16.75
N GLN A 265 -1.04 -2.19 15.96
CA GLN A 265 -0.50 -2.85 14.78
C GLN A 265 1.03 -2.72 14.69
N PRO A 266 1.72 -3.57 13.91
CA PRO A 266 3.13 -3.37 13.64
C PRO A 266 3.41 -1.97 13.07
N ALA A 267 4.54 -1.38 13.47
CA ALA A 267 5.01 -0.13 12.90
C ALA A 267 5.59 -0.40 11.50
N PHE A 268 4.74 -0.44 10.48
CA PHE A 268 5.17 -0.59 9.09
C PHE A 268 5.95 0.63 8.62
N ASN A 269 6.76 0.43 7.57
CA ASN A 269 7.51 1.50 6.95
C ASN A 269 6.58 2.59 6.40
N PRO A 270 6.71 3.85 6.86
CA PRO A 270 5.81 4.93 6.47
C PRO A 270 6.18 5.59 5.14
N SER A 271 7.30 5.21 4.50
CA SER A 271 7.87 5.91 3.34
C SER A 271 7.17 5.65 2.01
N TYR A 272 6.17 4.77 1.97
CA TYR A 272 5.48 4.37 0.75
C TYR A 272 4.36 5.37 0.41
N ILE A 273 4.78 6.54 -0.06
CA ILE A 273 3.95 7.71 -0.36
C ILE A 273 4.16 8.11 -1.82
N SER A 274 3.07 8.34 -2.56
CA SER A 274 3.10 8.91 -3.90
C SER A 274 2.73 10.38 -3.85
N GLY A 275 3.75 11.25 -3.82
CA GLY A 275 3.56 12.70 -3.74
C GLY A 275 2.58 13.11 -2.64
N ASP A 276 1.58 13.92 -3.02
CA ASP A 276 0.47 14.32 -2.16
C ASP A 276 -0.81 13.50 -2.42
N SER A 277 -0.74 12.41 -3.18
CA SER A 277 -1.92 11.67 -3.65
C SER A 277 -2.33 10.54 -2.71
N TYR A 278 -1.40 9.62 -2.38
CA TYR A 278 -1.72 8.49 -1.52
C TYR A 278 -0.52 7.93 -0.76
N LYS A 279 -0.83 7.15 0.27
CA LYS A 279 0.10 6.33 1.05
C LYS A 279 -0.42 4.90 1.12
N ILE A 280 0.50 3.94 1.08
CA ILE A 280 0.23 2.54 1.40
C ILE A 280 1.11 2.08 2.56
N GLU A 281 0.64 1.06 3.29
CA GLU A 281 1.51 0.27 4.16
C GLU A 281 1.66 -1.12 3.57
N VAL A 282 2.90 -1.61 3.48
CA VAL A 282 3.21 -2.93 2.94
C VAL A 282 3.78 -3.81 4.04
N ALA A 283 3.24 -5.02 4.13
CA ALA A 283 3.62 -6.04 5.08
C ALA A 283 4.20 -7.26 4.36
N THR A 284 5.23 -7.88 4.92
CA THR A 284 5.69 -9.21 4.48
C THR A 284 5.06 -10.26 5.38
N LEU A 285 4.18 -11.10 4.81
CA LEU A 285 3.39 -12.09 5.55
C LEU A 285 3.66 -13.50 5.04
N GLN A 286 3.49 -14.50 5.91
CA GLN A 286 3.59 -15.91 5.53
C GLN A 286 2.40 -16.32 4.64
N LEU A 287 2.67 -17.10 3.60
CA LEU A 287 1.73 -17.64 2.63
C LEU A 287 1.36 -19.07 3.04
N TYR A 288 0.29 -19.18 3.83
CA TYR A 288 -0.37 -20.43 4.28
C TYR A 288 0.44 -21.37 5.19
#